data_AF-A0A0F0IAF0-F1
#
_entry.id   AF-A0A0F0IAF0-F1
#
_cell.length_a   1.000
_cell.length_b   1.000
_cell.length_c   1.000
_cell.angle_alpha   90.00
_cell.angle_beta   90.00
_cell.angle_gamma   90.00
#
_symmetry.space_group_name_H-M   'P 1'
#
loop_
_entity.id
_entity.type
_entity.pdbx_description
1 polymer ?
#
loop_
_entity_poly.entity_id
_entity_poly.type
_entity_poly.pdbx_seq_one_letter_code
_entity_poly.pdbx_strand_id
1 'polypeptide(L)'
;MAPSVVGNDPIQQKTPSVTPDSKRATPPQLQVLGKTKDGRDLKIRSYPKFDTLEEERLYRKQHLAAAFRVFADRGFDEGVAGHISVRDPILTDHFWINPLSAHFSLIKVSDLILVDEDGLVVEGDEPINAPAFAIHSEIHKARPDVHAACHAHSVAGKAFAAFGRELDMITQDALRFYKSHGVYRDFRGVILDREEGQRIARALGQGKAAILQNHGLLTVGQSVDEAAFWFMSLDKTCHAQLLADAASAAGYKKIIIDDDEAAYAALQVGGPEKGWLAFQPYYDEQLAKTNGNFLL
;
A
#
# COMPACT_ATOMS: atom_id res chain seq x y z
N MET A 1 -24.22 79.57 -7.44
CA MET A 1 -23.15 78.63 -7.08
C MET A 1 -23.71 77.67 -6.05
N ALA A 2 -24.12 76.49 -6.50
CA ALA A 2 -24.67 75.42 -5.66
C ALA A 2 -23.65 74.27 -5.64
N PRO A 3 -23.34 73.67 -4.48
CA PRO A 3 -22.52 72.48 -4.44
C PRO A 3 -23.34 71.25 -4.84
N SER A 4 -22.68 70.47 -5.68
CA SER A 4 -23.12 69.27 -6.38
C SER A 4 -23.37 68.08 -5.45
N VAL A 5 -24.49 67.40 -5.73
CA VAL A 5 -24.87 66.07 -5.24
C VAL A 5 -23.94 65.03 -5.86
N VAL A 6 -23.27 64.23 -5.03
CA VAL A 6 -22.47 63.08 -5.47
C VAL A 6 -23.41 61.89 -5.65
N GLY A 7 -23.49 61.37 -6.87
CA GLY A 7 -24.23 60.15 -7.21
C GLY A 7 -23.50 58.90 -6.73
N ASN A 8 -24.28 57.97 -6.18
CA ASN A 8 -23.87 56.59 -5.92
C ASN A 8 -24.13 55.78 -7.20
N ASP A 9 -23.07 55.30 -7.86
CA ASP A 9 -23.14 54.23 -8.85
C ASP A 9 -22.57 52.93 -8.26
N PRO A 10 -23.16 51.77 -8.57
CA PRO A 10 -22.75 50.49 -8.01
C PRO A 10 -21.42 50.03 -8.59
N ILE A 11 -20.48 49.69 -7.71
CA ILE A 11 -19.21 49.06 -8.07
C ILE A 11 -19.51 47.66 -8.63
N GLN A 12 -19.45 47.52 -9.96
CA GLN A 12 -19.36 46.21 -10.61
C GLN A 12 -18.03 45.55 -10.21
N GLN A 13 -18.09 44.55 -9.33
CA GLN A 13 -16.98 43.64 -9.11
C GLN A 13 -16.75 42.84 -10.39
N LYS A 14 -15.66 43.15 -11.11
CA LYS A 14 -15.14 42.28 -12.16
C LYS A 14 -14.63 41.00 -11.51
N THR A 15 -15.37 39.90 -11.69
CA THR A 15 -14.90 38.55 -11.45
C THR A 15 -13.65 38.29 -12.31
N PRO A 16 -12.51 37.86 -11.75
CA PRO A 16 -11.41 37.39 -12.56
C PRO A 16 -11.87 36.11 -13.28
N SER A 17 -11.91 36.17 -14.61
CA SER A 17 -12.06 34.99 -15.45
C SER A 17 -10.80 34.12 -15.28
N VAL A 18 -10.89 33.07 -14.47
CA VAL A 18 -9.87 32.02 -14.42
C VAL A 18 -10.02 31.20 -15.70
N THR A 19 -9.24 31.54 -16.71
CA THR A 19 -8.96 30.62 -17.81
C THR A 19 -8.24 29.40 -17.24
N PRO A 20 -8.70 28.17 -17.52
CA PRO A 20 -7.96 26.97 -17.11
C PRO A 20 -6.67 26.94 -17.91
N ASP A 21 -5.55 27.22 -17.23
CA ASP A 21 -4.25 27.19 -17.87
C ASP A 21 -3.89 25.73 -18.16
N SER A 22 -4.09 25.36 -19.43
CA SER A 22 -3.68 24.10 -20.00
C SER A 22 -2.16 23.96 -19.90
N LYS A 23 -1.70 22.79 -19.42
CA LYS A 23 -0.31 22.29 -19.31
C LYS A 23 0.33 22.40 -17.91
N ARG A 24 -0.22 21.69 -16.92
CA ARG A 24 0.67 21.08 -15.91
C ARG A 24 1.31 19.86 -16.56
N ALA A 25 2.60 19.98 -16.86
CA ALA A 25 3.42 18.89 -17.37
C ALA A 25 3.32 17.67 -16.45
N THR A 26 3.40 16.46 -17.03
CA THR A 26 3.60 15.23 -16.25
C THR A 26 4.75 15.49 -15.27
N PRO A 27 4.54 15.32 -13.96
CA PRO A 27 5.59 15.57 -12.99
C PRO A 27 6.81 14.74 -13.35
N PRO A 28 8.03 15.31 -13.24
CA PRO A 28 9.24 14.54 -13.47
C PRO A 28 9.26 13.35 -12.50
N GLN A 29 9.60 12.17 -13.03
CA GLN A 29 9.98 11.01 -12.21
C GLN A 29 11.06 11.44 -11.20
N LEU A 30 11.05 10.82 -10.01
CA LEU A 30 11.96 11.05 -8.88
C LEU A 30 13.25 11.79 -9.30
N GLN A 31 13.39 13.05 -8.87
CA GLN A 31 14.61 13.83 -9.11
C GLN A 31 15.73 13.31 -8.20
N VAL A 32 16.23 12.11 -8.48
CA VAL A 32 17.45 11.61 -7.88
C VAL A 32 18.61 12.26 -8.62
N LEU A 33 19.54 12.85 -7.87
CA LEU A 33 20.83 13.23 -8.42
C LEU A 33 21.61 11.96 -8.77
N GLY A 34 21.45 11.52 -10.02
CA GLY A 34 22.06 10.30 -10.54
C GLY A 34 23.51 10.47 -11.01
N LYS A 35 24.14 11.61 -10.75
CA LYS A 35 25.53 11.88 -11.17
C LYS A 35 26.31 12.58 -10.08
N THR A 36 27.58 12.22 -9.95
CA THR A 36 28.53 12.94 -9.10
C THR A 36 28.99 14.24 -9.77
N LYS A 37 29.59 15.14 -8.98
CA LYS A 37 30.11 16.41 -9.48
C LYS A 37 31.18 16.25 -10.56
N ASP A 38 31.94 15.16 -10.52
CA ASP A 38 32.94 14.74 -11.52
C ASP A 38 32.35 13.98 -12.73
N GLY A 39 31.02 13.87 -12.82
CA GLY A 39 30.32 13.35 -14.01
C GLY A 39 30.11 11.84 -14.07
N ARG A 40 30.45 11.11 -12.99
CA ARG A 40 30.24 9.66 -12.91
C ARG A 40 28.80 9.35 -12.55
N ASP A 41 28.21 8.39 -13.25
CA ASP A 41 26.83 7.97 -13.01
C ASP A 41 26.73 7.18 -11.68
N LEU A 42 25.72 7.53 -10.88
CA LEU A 42 25.38 6.86 -9.63
C LEU A 42 24.32 5.79 -9.90
N LYS A 43 24.53 4.60 -9.34
CA LYS A 43 23.60 3.48 -9.49
C LYS A 43 22.35 3.74 -8.63
N ILE A 44 21.22 3.94 -9.29
CA ILE A 44 19.90 4.00 -8.65
C ILE A 44 19.34 2.57 -8.63
N ARG A 45 18.88 2.11 -7.46
CA ARG A 45 18.24 0.79 -7.36
C ARG A 45 16.95 0.79 -8.17
N SER A 46 16.70 -0.30 -8.87
CA SER A 46 15.48 -0.56 -9.63
C SER A 46 15.13 -2.04 -9.50
N TYR A 47 13.86 -2.38 -9.76
CA TYR A 47 13.42 -3.77 -9.76
C TYR A 47 14.35 -4.61 -10.65
N PRO A 48 14.90 -5.73 -10.14
CA PRO A 48 15.86 -6.51 -10.89
C PRO A 48 15.24 -7.14 -12.15
N LYS A 49 16.10 -7.46 -13.12
CA LYS A 49 15.75 -8.31 -14.25
C LYS A 49 16.27 -9.72 -13.97
N PHE A 50 15.52 -10.73 -14.38
CA PHE A 50 15.85 -12.14 -14.19
C PHE A 50 16.09 -12.79 -15.55
N ASP A 51 17.07 -13.68 -15.61
CA ASP A 51 17.35 -14.44 -16.83
C ASP A 51 16.40 -15.65 -16.95
N THR A 52 15.89 -16.14 -15.81
CA THR A 52 14.92 -17.23 -15.76
C THR A 52 13.75 -16.96 -14.80
N LEU A 53 12.64 -17.70 -14.96
CA LEU A 53 11.49 -17.59 -14.05
C LEU A 53 11.78 -18.24 -12.69
N GLU A 54 12.72 -19.19 -12.61
CA GLU A 54 13.17 -19.78 -11.35
C GLU A 54 13.92 -18.77 -10.49
N GLU A 55 14.76 -17.92 -11.11
CA GLU A 55 15.42 -16.80 -10.42
C GLU A 55 14.39 -15.79 -9.89
N GLU A 56 13.38 -15.46 -10.69
CA GLU A 56 12.29 -14.59 -10.27
C GLU A 56 11.47 -15.21 -9.13
N ARG A 57 11.20 -16.52 -9.18
CA ARG A 57 10.50 -17.24 -8.12
C ARG A 57 11.28 -17.15 -6.81
N LEU A 58 12.57 -17.45 -6.86
CA LEU A 58 13.44 -17.37 -5.68
C LEU A 58 13.46 -15.96 -5.09
N TYR A 59 13.58 -14.93 -5.95
CA TYR A 59 13.51 -13.54 -5.53
C TYR A 59 12.19 -13.21 -4.81
N ARG A 60 11.04 -13.57 -5.42
CA ARG A 60 9.72 -13.35 -4.83
C ARG A 60 9.58 -14.04 -3.47
N LYS A 61 10.06 -15.29 -3.32
CA LYS A 61 10.05 -16.02 -2.05
C LYS A 61 10.94 -15.36 -0.98
N GLN A 62 12.16 -14.94 -1.33
CA GLN A 62 13.06 -14.25 -0.41
C GLN A 62 12.49 -12.92 0.09
N HIS A 63 11.91 -12.15 -0.82
CA HIS A 63 11.26 -10.88 -0.47
C HIS A 63 9.97 -11.09 0.32
N LEU A 64 9.22 -12.17 0.06
CA LEU A 64 8.09 -12.58 0.90
C LEU A 64 8.51 -12.89 2.34
N ALA A 65 9.55 -13.71 2.52
CA ALA A 65 10.08 -14.00 3.85
C ALA A 65 10.58 -12.72 4.55
N ALA A 66 11.27 -11.83 3.84
CA ALA A 66 11.70 -10.53 4.37
C ALA A 66 10.51 -9.66 4.82
N ALA A 67 9.42 -9.61 4.04
CA ALA A 67 8.24 -8.84 4.38
C ALA A 67 7.61 -9.28 5.70
N PHE A 68 7.54 -10.58 5.98
CA PHE A 68 7.12 -11.08 7.28
C PHE A 68 8.06 -10.63 8.41
N ARG A 69 9.38 -10.72 8.22
CA ARG A 69 10.35 -10.25 9.21
C ARG A 69 10.19 -8.76 9.51
N VAL A 70 9.97 -7.94 8.47
CA VAL A 70 9.69 -6.51 8.62
C VAL A 70 8.37 -6.29 9.37
N PHE A 71 7.30 -7.01 9.02
CA PHE A 71 5.99 -6.85 9.68
C PHE A 71 6.08 -7.18 11.17
N ALA A 72 6.80 -8.25 11.54
CA ALA A 72 7.03 -8.59 12.94
C ALA A 72 7.84 -7.51 13.67
N ASP A 73 8.89 -6.99 13.05
CA ASP A 73 9.72 -5.90 13.62
C ASP A 73 8.94 -4.60 13.81
N ARG A 74 7.86 -4.40 13.03
CA ARG A 74 6.93 -3.26 13.16
C ARG A 74 5.72 -3.54 14.05
N GLY A 75 5.62 -4.73 14.64
CA GLY A 75 4.51 -5.11 15.51
C GLY A 75 3.16 -5.20 14.77
N PHE A 76 3.18 -5.67 13.53
CA PHE A 76 1.96 -5.90 12.74
C PHE A 76 1.42 -7.33 12.86
N ASP A 77 2.18 -8.24 13.46
CA ASP A 77 1.73 -9.57 13.84
C ASP A 77 0.65 -9.50 14.95
N GLU A 78 -0.33 -10.39 14.88
CA GLU A 78 -1.40 -10.51 15.88
C GLU A 78 -1.78 -11.98 16.04
N GLY A 79 -1.00 -12.70 16.85
CA GLY A 79 -1.20 -14.14 17.05
C GLY A 79 -1.08 -14.92 15.74
N VAL A 80 -2.20 -15.51 15.28
CA VAL A 80 -2.27 -16.29 14.03
C VAL A 80 -2.90 -15.51 12.86
N ALA A 81 -3.26 -14.24 13.08
CA ALA A 81 -3.84 -13.39 12.05
C ALA A 81 -2.76 -12.76 11.16
N GLY A 82 -3.18 -12.34 9.97
CA GLY A 82 -2.32 -11.73 8.96
C GLY A 82 -1.69 -12.77 8.02
N HIS A 83 -1.47 -12.32 6.79
CA HIS A 83 -0.96 -13.13 5.71
C HIS A 83 -0.45 -12.23 4.59
N ILE A 84 0.58 -12.71 3.91
CA ILE A 84 1.13 -12.10 2.71
C ILE A 84 1.21 -13.21 1.66
N SER A 85 0.68 -12.95 0.47
CA SER A 85 0.81 -13.87 -0.66
C SER A 85 1.55 -13.23 -1.82
N VAL A 86 2.26 -14.05 -2.60
CA VAL A 86 2.81 -13.65 -3.89
C VAL A 86 2.53 -14.72 -4.95
N ARG A 87 2.07 -14.30 -6.12
CA ARG A 87 1.86 -15.13 -7.30
C ARG A 87 3.17 -15.78 -7.72
N ASP A 88 3.14 -17.06 -8.03
CA ASP A 88 4.27 -17.75 -8.62
C ASP A 88 4.48 -17.29 -10.08
N PRO A 89 5.73 -17.03 -10.53
CA PRO A 89 5.97 -16.54 -11.88
C PRO A 89 5.88 -17.64 -12.95
N ILE A 90 5.90 -18.93 -12.57
CA ILE A 90 5.83 -20.06 -13.50
C ILE A 90 4.39 -20.62 -13.52
N LEU A 91 3.83 -20.90 -12.35
CA LEU A 91 2.46 -21.35 -12.17
C LEU A 91 1.59 -20.14 -11.80
N THR A 92 1.13 -19.39 -12.79
CA THR A 92 0.57 -18.04 -12.58
C THR A 92 -0.78 -18.00 -11.85
N ASP A 93 -1.42 -19.15 -11.68
CA ASP A 93 -2.61 -19.42 -10.86
C ASP A 93 -2.28 -19.95 -9.45
N HIS A 94 -1.00 -20.04 -9.08
CA HIS A 94 -0.53 -20.46 -7.77
C HIS A 94 0.12 -19.32 -6.99
N PHE A 95 0.12 -19.45 -5.66
CA PHE A 95 0.55 -18.40 -4.74
C PHE A 95 1.37 -18.96 -3.58
N TRP A 96 2.51 -18.32 -3.31
CA TRP A 96 3.29 -18.56 -2.10
C TRP A 96 2.72 -17.76 -0.94
N ILE A 97 2.56 -18.38 0.23
CA ILE A 97 2.01 -17.78 1.45
C ILE A 97 2.71 -18.35 2.70
N ASN A 98 2.60 -17.67 3.85
CA ASN A 98 3.08 -18.21 5.12
C ASN A 98 2.23 -19.41 5.60
N PRO A 99 2.85 -20.37 6.32
CA PRO A 99 2.11 -21.40 7.02
C PRO A 99 1.32 -20.80 8.20
N LEU A 100 0.25 -21.50 8.58
CA LEU A 100 -0.57 -21.18 9.73
C LEU A 100 0.26 -21.28 11.01
N SER A 101 0.00 -20.38 11.96
CA SER A 101 0.60 -20.41 13.32
C SER A 101 2.12 -20.23 13.40
N ALA A 102 2.82 -19.98 12.30
CA ALA A 102 4.22 -19.56 12.33
C ALA A 102 4.32 -18.06 12.63
N HIS A 103 5.12 -17.71 13.63
CA HIS A 103 5.36 -16.31 13.98
C HIS A 103 6.10 -15.61 12.82
N PHE A 104 5.63 -14.41 12.43
CA PHE A 104 6.21 -13.66 11.30
C PHE A 104 7.71 -13.42 11.43
N SER A 105 8.21 -13.23 12.65
CA SER A 105 9.65 -13.04 12.92
C SER A 105 10.51 -14.28 12.69
N LEU A 106 9.93 -15.44 12.36
CA LEU A 106 10.62 -16.72 12.18
C LEU A 106 10.52 -17.27 10.75
N ILE A 107 9.66 -16.71 9.90
CA ILE A 107 9.42 -17.16 8.52
C ILE A 107 10.69 -17.12 7.67
N LYS A 108 10.99 -18.21 6.98
CA LYS A 108 12.07 -18.34 6.00
C LYS A 108 11.52 -18.77 4.65
N VAL A 109 12.37 -18.76 3.62
CA VAL A 109 12.02 -19.21 2.26
C VAL A 109 11.55 -20.67 2.27
N SER A 110 12.21 -21.51 3.06
CA SER A 110 11.90 -22.94 3.24
C SER A 110 10.58 -23.21 3.96
N ASP A 111 10.04 -22.24 4.71
CA ASP A 111 8.76 -22.39 5.42
C ASP A 111 7.54 -22.05 4.53
N LEU A 112 7.75 -21.40 3.38
CA LEU A 112 6.67 -20.92 2.52
C LEU A 112 5.92 -22.07 1.83
N ILE A 113 4.60 -21.95 1.81
CA ILE A 113 3.68 -22.94 1.23
C ILE A 113 3.19 -22.44 -0.12
N LEU A 114 3.23 -23.29 -1.14
CA LEU A 114 2.61 -23.02 -2.43
C LEU A 114 1.19 -23.59 -2.42
N VAL A 115 0.23 -22.75 -2.77
CA VAL A 115 -1.17 -23.16 -2.94
C VAL A 115 -1.69 -22.80 -4.33
N ASP A 116 -2.66 -23.57 -4.82
CA ASP A 116 -3.40 -23.22 -6.04
C ASP A 116 -4.45 -22.11 -5.79
N GLU A 117 -5.22 -21.77 -6.82
CA GLU A 117 -6.25 -20.74 -6.74
C GLU A 117 -7.41 -21.05 -5.77
N ASP A 118 -7.55 -22.30 -5.36
CA ASP A 118 -8.56 -22.77 -4.41
C ASP A 118 -8.02 -22.93 -2.99
N GLY A 119 -6.72 -22.68 -2.79
CA GLY A 119 -6.05 -22.74 -1.50
C GLY A 119 -5.63 -24.15 -1.12
N LEU A 120 -5.59 -25.09 -2.07
CA LEU A 120 -5.06 -26.43 -1.84
C LEU A 120 -3.54 -26.39 -1.89
N VAL A 121 -2.91 -27.06 -0.94
CA VAL A 121 -1.44 -27.12 -0.84
C VAL A 121 -0.87 -27.97 -1.97
N VAL A 122 0.06 -27.38 -2.72
CA VAL A 122 0.78 -28.00 -3.85
C VAL A 122 2.25 -28.25 -3.50
N GLU A 123 2.87 -27.38 -2.71
CA GLU A 123 4.22 -27.56 -2.16
C GLU A 123 4.27 -27.09 -0.69
N GLY A 124 4.92 -27.88 0.16
CA GLY A 124 5.02 -27.67 1.61
C GLY A 124 4.19 -28.66 2.42
N ASP A 125 4.50 -28.78 3.71
CA ASP A 125 3.93 -29.81 4.61
C ASP A 125 3.09 -29.22 5.75
N GLU A 126 2.86 -27.91 5.75
CA GLU A 126 2.13 -27.19 6.81
C GLU A 126 0.80 -26.61 6.28
N PRO A 127 -0.23 -26.49 7.13
CA PRO A 127 -1.51 -25.91 6.74
C PRO A 127 -1.40 -24.39 6.56
N ILE A 128 -2.36 -23.81 5.81
CA ILE A 128 -2.54 -22.36 5.69
C ILE A 128 -3.84 -21.91 6.36
N ASN A 129 -3.98 -20.60 6.59
CA ASN A 129 -5.25 -20.02 7.00
C ASN A 129 -6.17 -19.89 5.77
N ALA A 130 -7.06 -20.87 5.56
CA ALA A 130 -7.91 -20.94 4.36
C ALA A 130 -8.88 -19.74 4.21
N PRO A 131 -9.61 -19.26 5.24
CA PRO A 131 -10.42 -18.05 5.14
C PRO A 131 -9.63 -16.81 4.70
N ALA A 132 -8.46 -16.63 5.29
CA ALA A 132 -7.51 -15.57 4.94
C ALA A 132 -7.09 -15.63 3.46
N PHE A 133 -6.71 -16.82 2.99
CA PHE A 133 -6.28 -16.99 1.61
C PHE A 133 -7.42 -16.80 0.61
N ALA A 134 -8.66 -17.15 0.96
CA ALA A 134 -9.82 -16.93 0.10
C ALA A 134 -9.98 -15.45 -0.31
N ILE A 135 -9.65 -14.50 0.57
CA ILE A 135 -9.63 -13.06 0.25
C ILE A 135 -8.56 -12.76 -0.81
N HIS A 136 -7.33 -13.21 -0.59
CA HIS A 136 -6.21 -12.97 -1.50
C HIS A 136 -6.45 -13.62 -2.87
N SER A 137 -7.01 -14.83 -2.89
CA SER A 137 -7.35 -15.56 -4.12
C SER A 137 -8.32 -14.74 -4.98
N GLU A 138 -9.45 -14.27 -4.44
CA GLU A 138 -10.42 -13.49 -5.22
C GLU A 138 -9.85 -12.14 -5.69
N ILE A 139 -8.95 -11.52 -4.92
CA ILE A 139 -8.21 -10.32 -5.36
C ILE A 139 -7.30 -10.65 -6.54
N HIS A 140 -6.49 -11.71 -6.44
CA HIS A 140 -5.58 -12.11 -7.51
C HIS A 140 -6.31 -12.57 -8.78
N LYS A 141 -7.51 -13.16 -8.66
CA LYS A 141 -8.40 -13.48 -9.79
C LYS A 141 -8.95 -12.22 -10.45
N ALA A 142 -9.42 -11.26 -9.65
CA ALA A 142 -9.97 -9.99 -10.15
C ALA A 142 -8.90 -9.05 -10.72
N ARG A 143 -7.64 -9.17 -10.28
CA ARG A 143 -6.52 -8.30 -10.64
C ARG A 143 -5.29 -9.13 -11.05
N PRO A 144 -5.22 -9.58 -12.32
CA PRO A 144 -4.04 -10.30 -12.82
C PRO A 144 -2.73 -9.51 -12.73
N ASP A 145 -2.81 -8.17 -12.74
CA ASP A 145 -1.68 -7.26 -12.56
C ASP A 145 -1.13 -7.24 -11.13
N VAL A 146 -1.92 -7.72 -10.15
CA VAL A 146 -1.49 -7.86 -8.76
C VAL A 146 -0.73 -9.16 -8.58
N HIS A 147 0.55 -9.03 -8.24
CA HIS A 147 1.43 -10.15 -7.92
C HIS A 147 1.47 -10.43 -6.42
N ALA A 148 1.39 -9.41 -5.56
CA ALA A 148 1.43 -9.60 -4.12
C ALA A 148 0.27 -8.90 -3.41
N ALA A 149 -0.18 -9.49 -2.31
CA ALA A 149 -1.18 -8.92 -1.41
C ALA A 149 -0.71 -9.08 0.04
N CYS A 150 -0.85 -8.03 0.83
CA CYS A 150 -0.51 -8.00 2.26
C CYS A 150 -1.75 -7.66 3.08
N HIS A 151 -2.00 -8.42 4.14
CA HIS A 151 -3.02 -8.14 5.13
C HIS A 151 -2.48 -8.41 6.54
N ALA A 152 -2.76 -7.48 7.46
CA ALA A 152 -2.45 -7.64 8.87
C ALA A 152 -3.36 -6.74 9.73
N HIS A 153 -3.39 -7.02 11.03
CA HIS A 153 -4.25 -6.33 12.01
C HIS A 153 -3.47 -5.27 12.79
N SER A 154 -2.70 -4.43 12.09
CA SER A 154 -1.91 -3.37 12.71
C SER A 154 -2.78 -2.43 13.55
N VAL A 155 -2.26 -1.97 14.69
CA VAL A 155 -3.04 -1.25 15.70
C VAL A 155 -3.66 0.04 15.15
N ALA A 156 -2.88 0.86 14.46
CA ALA A 156 -3.40 2.11 13.90
C ALA A 156 -4.35 1.86 12.73
N GLY A 157 -4.03 0.88 11.88
CA GLY A 157 -4.88 0.40 10.80
C GLY A 157 -6.27 -0.03 11.28
N LYS A 158 -6.35 -0.94 12.24
CA LYS A 158 -7.65 -1.40 12.79
C LYS A 158 -8.41 -0.29 13.52
N ALA A 159 -7.70 0.60 14.23
CA ALA A 159 -8.30 1.76 14.89
C ALA A 159 -8.93 2.73 13.88
N PHE A 160 -8.23 3.05 12.80
CA PHE A 160 -8.76 3.93 11.75
C PHE A 160 -9.89 3.26 10.97
N ALA A 161 -9.76 1.96 10.67
CA ALA A 161 -10.76 1.21 9.95
C ALA A 161 -12.12 1.17 10.65
N ALA A 162 -12.17 1.33 11.98
CA ALA A 162 -13.43 1.42 12.73
C ALA A 162 -14.34 2.58 12.26
N PHE A 163 -13.79 3.63 11.65
CA PHE A 163 -14.57 4.77 11.15
C PHE A 163 -15.20 4.54 9.77
N GLY A 164 -14.81 3.49 9.03
CA GLY A 164 -15.39 3.19 7.72
C GLY A 164 -15.29 4.34 6.71
N ARG A 165 -14.20 5.11 6.74
CA ARG A 165 -14.00 6.31 5.90
C ARG A 165 -12.65 6.28 5.17
N GLU A 166 -12.54 7.07 4.13
CA GLU A 166 -11.31 7.27 3.38
C GLU A 166 -10.30 8.13 4.17
N LEU A 167 -9.03 8.04 3.79
CA LEU A 167 -7.97 8.91 4.31
C LEU A 167 -8.21 10.37 3.90
N ASP A 168 -7.87 11.28 4.80
CA ASP A 168 -7.82 12.70 4.48
C ASP A 168 -6.45 13.01 3.85
N MET A 169 -6.41 13.81 2.79
CA MET A 169 -5.15 14.23 2.14
C MET A 169 -4.48 15.36 2.93
N ILE A 170 -3.94 15.03 4.11
CA ILE A 170 -3.38 16.02 5.07
C ILE A 170 -1.85 16.02 5.14
N THR A 171 -1.19 15.02 4.55
CA THR A 171 0.28 14.91 4.52
C THR A 171 0.74 14.42 3.16
N GLN A 172 2.00 14.68 2.81
CA GLN A 172 2.61 14.13 1.59
C GLN A 172 2.58 12.59 1.56
N ASP A 173 2.68 11.93 2.71
CA ASP A 173 2.59 10.47 2.81
C ASP A 173 1.18 9.95 2.46
N ALA A 174 0.13 10.68 2.86
CA ALA A 174 -1.26 10.34 2.51
C ALA A 174 -1.50 10.39 1.00
N LEU A 175 -0.78 11.27 0.28
CA LEU A 175 -0.90 11.42 -1.18
C LEU A 175 -0.49 10.17 -1.96
N ARG A 176 0.26 9.23 -1.35
CA ARG A 176 0.52 7.90 -1.96
C ARG A 176 -0.77 7.12 -2.25
N PHE A 177 -1.83 7.42 -1.51
CA PHE A 177 -3.14 6.77 -1.56
C PHE A 177 -4.25 7.64 -2.15
N TYR A 178 -3.91 8.84 -2.63
CA TYR A 178 -4.87 9.74 -3.28
C TYR A 178 -5.58 9.03 -4.44
N LYS A 179 -6.91 8.87 -4.32
CA LYS A 179 -7.79 8.13 -5.26
C LYS A 179 -7.24 6.72 -5.62
N SER A 180 -6.46 6.13 -4.73
CA SER A 180 -5.75 4.85 -4.94
C SER A 180 -5.96 3.89 -3.76
N HIS A 181 -6.98 4.14 -2.94
CA HIS A 181 -7.46 3.22 -1.92
C HIS A 181 -8.99 3.18 -1.90
N GLY A 182 -9.54 2.06 -1.46
CA GLY A 182 -10.99 1.90 -1.25
C GLY A 182 -11.33 1.63 0.21
N VAL A 183 -12.63 1.62 0.52
CA VAL A 183 -13.15 1.29 1.85
C VAL A 183 -14.24 0.23 1.73
N TYR A 184 -14.00 -0.93 2.32
CA TYR A 184 -14.98 -2.00 2.46
C TYR A 184 -15.78 -1.78 3.75
N ARG A 185 -17.11 -1.69 3.65
CA ARG A 185 -18.03 -1.28 4.75
C ARG A 185 -19.02 -2.36 5.19
N ASP A 186 -18.85 -3.58 4.74
CA ASP A 186 -19.80 -4.67 4.97
C ASP A 186 -19.13 -5.80 5.76
N PHE A 187 -18.62 -5.51 6.95
CA PHE A 187 -17.98 -6.51 7.80
C PHE A 187 -19.01 -7.56 8.26
N ARG A 188 -18.78 -8.83 7.93
CA ARG A 188 -19.70 -9.94 8.24
C ARG A 188 -19.12 -10.99 9.21
N GLY A 189 -18.01 -10.68 9.86
CA GLY A 189 -17.32 -11.59 10.77
C GLY A 189 -16.34 -12.52 10.05
N VAL A 190 -15.77 -13.47 10.79
CA VAL A 190 -14.76 -14.41 10.28
C VAL A 190 -15.46 -15.63 9.66
N ILE A 191 -15.90 -15.50 8.41
CA ILE A 191 -16.55 -16.58 7.66
C ILE A 191 -15.64 -16.93 6.48
N LEU A 192 -15.46 -18.23 6.20
CA LEU A 192 -14.86 -18.67 4.93
C LEU A 192 -15.82 -18.32 3.80
N ASP A 193 -15.69 -17.10 3.28
CA ASP A 193 -16.63 -16.55 2.31
C ASP A 193 -15.87 -15.99 1.10
N ARG A 194 -15.89 -16.75 -0.01
CA ARG A 194 -15.41 -16.23 -1.31
C ARG A 194 -16.17 -14.98 -1.72
N GLU A 195 -17.45 -14.85 -1.37
CA GLU A 195 -18.19 -13.64 -1.68
C GLU A 195 -17.64 -12.42 -0.94
N GLU A 196 -17.10 -12.59 0.27
CA GLU A 196 -16.38 -11.53 0.99
C GLU A 196 -15.12 -11.15 0.24
N GLY A 197 -14.30 -12.12 -0.18
CA GLY A 197 -13.14 -11.87 -1.04
C GLY A 197 -13.51 -11.05 -2.29
N GLN A 198 -14.60 -11.39 -2.96
CA GLN A 198 -15.11 -10.66 -4.12
C GLN A 198 -15.60 -9.25 -3.79
N ARG A 199 -16.29 -9.06 -2.65
CA ARG A 199 -16.71 -7.73 -2.19
C ARG A 199 -15.49 -6.85 -1.86
N ILE A 200 -14.48 -7.42 -1.22
CA ILE A 200 -13.22 -6.73 -0.91
C ILE A 200 -12.50 -6.37 -2.22
N ALA A 201 -12.40 -7.30 -3.18
CA ALA A 201 -11.80 -7.03 -4.49
C ALA A 201 -12.53 -5.89 -5.23
N ARG A 202 -13.88 -5.86 -5.17
CA ARG A 202 -14.68 -4.75 -5.71
C ARG A 202 -14.40 -3.43 -5.00
N ALA A 203 -14.31 -3.44 -3.67
CA ALA A 203 -14.01 -2.24 -2.89
C ALA A 203 -12.58 -1.71 -3.15
N LEU A 204 -11.60 -2.61 -3.32
CA LEU A 204 -10.23 -2.29 -3.71
C LEU A 204 -10.19 -1.62 -5.09
N GLY A 205 -11.02 -2.09 -6.03
CA GLY A 205 -11.11 -1.56 -7.39
C GLY A 205 -9.76 -1.62 -8.11
N GLN A 206 -9.33 -0.48 -8.66
CA GLN A 206 -8.01 -0.31 -9.29
C GLN A 206 -6.96 0.28 -8.33
N GLY A 207 -7.31 0.46 -7.05
CA GLY A 207 -6.41 0.97 -6.04
C GLY A 207 -5.32 -0.03 -5.63
N LYS A 208 -4.39 0.47 -4.80
CA LYS A 208 -3.31 -0.29 -4.17
C LYS A 208 -3.59 -0.68 -2.71
N ALA A 209 -4.69 -0.18 -2.15
CA ALA A 209 -5.05 -0.39 -0.76
C ALA A 209 -6.57 -0.47 -0.53
N ALA A 210 -6.98 -1.20 0.49
CA ALA A 210 -8.34 -1.22 0.99
C ALA A 210 -8.33 -1.10 2.52
N ILE A 211 -9.19 -0.23 3.04
CA ILE A 211 -9.49 -0.13 4.47
C ILE A 211 -10.71 -1.01 4.71
N LEU A 212 -10.55 -2.05 5.53
CA LEU A 212 -11.58 -3.03 5.82
C LEU A 212 -12.27 -2.64 7.13
N GLN A 213 -13.47 -2.06 7.04
CA GLN A 213 -14.17 -1.51 8.21
C GLN A 213 -14.24 -2.54 9.34
N ASN A 214 -13.90 -2.11 10.57
CA ASN A 214 -13.85 -2.96 11.77
C ASN A 214 -12.88 -4.16 11.73
N HIS A 215 -12.00 -4.25 10.72
CA HIS A 215 -11.12 -5.39 10.52
C HIS A 215 -9.64 -4.97 10.48
N GLY A 216 -9.23 -4.19 9.48
CA GLY A 216 -7.82 -3.84 9.31
C GLY A 216 -7.51 -3.26 7.94
N LEU A 217 -6.27 -3.47 7.49
CA LEU A 217 -5.76 -2.94 6.22
C LEU A 217 -5.45 -4.08 5.26
N LEU A 218 -5.60 -3.82 3.96
CA LEU A 218 -5.13 -4.70 2.90
C LEU A 218 -4.43 -3.85 1.83
N THR A 219 -3.29 -4.31 1.35
CA THR A 219 -2.56 -3.65 0.26
C THR A 219 -2.14 -4.64 -0.81
N VAL A 220 -1.96 -4.14 -2.03
CA VAL A 220 -1.57 -4.95 -3.19
C VAL A 220 -0.45 -4.26 -3.97
N GLY A 221 0.28 -5.04 -4.77
CA GLY A 221 1.33 -4.52 -5.64
C GLY A 221 1.76 -5.50 -6.73
N GLN A 222 2.58 -5.01 -7.65
CA GLN A 222 3.26 -5.79 -8.69
C GLN A 222 4.50 -6.51 -8.14
N SER A 223 4.87 -6.24 -6.89
CA SER A 223 5.90 -6.94 -6.14
C SER A 223 5.52 -7.02 -4.66
N VAL A 224 6.15 -7.95 -3.93
CA VAL A 224 5.99 -8.06 -2.47
C VAL A 224 6.41 -6.76 -1.79
N ASP A 225 7.57 -6.22 -2.18
CA ASP A 225 8.16 -4.99 -1.67
C ASP A 225 7.19 -3.82 -1.74
N GLU A 226 6.56 -3.65 -2.90
CA GLU A 226 5.56 -2.63 -3.12
C GLU A 226 4.38 -2.80 -2.16
N ALA A 227 3.75 -3.99 -2.14
CA ALA A 227 2.59 -4.26 -1.30
C ALA A 227 2.91 -4.07 0.19
N ALA A 228 4.06 -4.56 0.65
CA ALA A 228 4.53 -4.45 2.03
C ALA A 228 4.82 -3.00 2.42
N PHE A 229 5.48 -2.22 1.55
CA PHE A 229 5.72 -0.81 1.82
C PHE A 229 4.42 0.00 1.87
N TRP A 230 3.48 -0.27 0.95
CA TRP A 230 2.16 0.36 1.00
C TRP A 230 1.45 0.08 2.31
N PHE A 231 1.52 -1.15 2.83
CA PHE A 231 0.94 -1.49 4.12
C PHE A 231 1.55 -0.65 5.25
N MET A 232 2.88 -0.63 5.34
CA MET A 232 3.62 0.15 6.34
C MET A 232 3.33 1.65 6.26
N SER A 233 3.26 2.18 5.05
CA SER A 233 2.94 3.59 4.81
C SER A 233 1.48 3.91 5.16
N LEU A 234 0.56 2.99 4.86
CA LEU A 234 -0.86 3.17 5.15
C LEU A 234 -1.10 3.18 6.65
N ASP A 235 -0.54 2.21 7.39
CA ASP A 235 -0.66 2.16 8.84
C ASP A 235 -0.10 3.43 9.53
N LYS A 236 1.08 3.89 9.10
CA LYS A 236 1.65 5.16 9.56
C LYS A 236 0.76 6.36 9.23
N THR A 237 0.12 6.36 8.06
CA THR A 237 -0.81 7.43 7.65
C THR A 237 -2.06 7.41 8.50
N CYS A 238 -2.64 6.23 8.76
CA CYS A 238 -3.75 6.04 9.69
C CYS A 238 -3.38 6.56 11.09
N HIS A 239 -2.20 6.22 11.60
CA HIS A 239 -1.73 6.72 12.89
C HIS A 239 -1.65 8.25 12.93
N ALA A 240 -0.99 8.86 11.94
CA ALA A 240 -0.88 10.32 11.85
C ALA A 240 -2.26 11.00 11.76
N GLN A 241 -3.18 10.41 10.99
CA GLN A 241 -4.53 10.94 10.84
C GLN A 241 -5.34 10.83 12.12
N LEU A 242 -5.22 9.74 12.89
CA LEU A 242 -5.86 9.61 14.20
C LEU A 242 -5.36 10.68 15.19
N LEU A 243 -4.06 10.98 15.19
CA LEU A 243 -3.49 12.05 16.01
C LEU A 243 -3.99 13.43 15.57
N ALA A 244 -4.06 13.69 14.27
CA ALA A 244 -4.61 14.92 13.72
C ALA A 244 -6.10 15.08 14.03
N ASP A 245 -6.88 14.00 13.96
CA ASP A 245 -8.31 13.98 14.32
C ASP A 245 -8.51 14.27 15.81
N ALA A 246 -7.68 13.70 16.68
CA ALA A 246 -7.71 13.97 18.12
C ALA A 246 -7.39 15.45 18.43
N ALA A 247 -6.36 16.02 17.79
CA ALA A 247 -6.09 17.45 17.90
C ALA A 247 -7.26 18.29 17.33
N SER A 248 -7.89 17.83 16.25
CA SER A 248 -9.02 18.54 15.66
C SER A 248 -10.26 18.56 16.57
N ALA A 249 -10.50 17.49 17.32
CA ALA A 249 -11.53 17.46 18.36
C ALA A 249 -11.28 18.49 19.48
N ALA A 250 -10.03 18.92 19.70
CA ALA A 250 -9.66 20.00 20.61
C ALA A 250 -9.73 21.41 19.99
N GLY A 251 -10.18 21.54 18.74
CA GLY A 251 -10.40 22.83 18.06
C GLY A 251 -9.32 23.21 17.04
N TYR A 252 -8.29 22.38 16.83
CA TYR A 252 -7.28 22.64 15.78
C TYR A 252 -7.83 22.30 14.39
N LYS A 253 -7.79 23.25 13.46
CA LYS A 253 -8.30 23.04 12.10
C LYS A 253 -7.29 22.26 11.25
N LYS A 254 -7.68 21.10 10.71
CA LYS A 254 -6.94 20.41 9.64
C LYS A 254 -6.97 21.23 8.35
N ILE A 255 -5.84 21.29 7.66
CA ILE A 255 -5.75 21.84 6.30
C ILE A 255 -5.62 20.65 5.36
N ILE A 256 -6.59 20.50 4.47
CA ILE A 256 -6.56 19.47 3.42
C ILE A 256 -5.75 20.03 2.25
N ILE A 257 -4.85 19.22 1.71
CA ILE A 257 -4.09 19.52 0.50
C ILE A 257 -5.09 19.61 -0.67
N ASP A 258 -4.95 20.63 -1.50
CA ASP A 258 -5.86 20.88 -2.63
C ASP A 258 -5.87 19.70 -3.63
N ASP A 259 -7.00 19.46 -4.30
CA ASP A 259 -7.17 18.29 -5.19
C ASP A 259 -6.15 18.29 -6.33
N ASP A 260 -5.84 19.46 -6.91
CA ASP A 260 -4.88 19.57 -8.01
C ASP A 260 -3.43 19.37 -7.53
N GLU A 261 -3.11 19.81 -6.31
CA GLU A 261 -1.82 19.60 -5.67
C GLU A 261 -1.64 18.12 -5.28
N ALA A 262 -2.70 17.52 -4.73
CA ALA A 262 -2.75 16.11 -4.37
C ALA A 262 -2.56 15.23 -5.61
N ALA A 263 -3.29 15.50 -6.69
CA ALA A 263 -3.17 14.78 -7.95
C ALA A 263 -1.76 14.88 -8.54
N TYR A 264 -1.16 16.08 -8.54
CA TYR A 264 0.20 16.28 -9.05
C TYR A 264 1.24 15.53 -8.21
N ALA A 265 1.20 15.68 -6.89
CA ALA A 265 2.18 15.05 -6.00
C ALA A 265 2.00 13.52 -5.92
N ALA A 266 0.78 12.99 -6.03
CA ALA A 266 0.50 11.56 -6.04
C ALA A 266 1.27 10.82 -7.15
N LEU A 267 1.42 11.44 -8.32
CA LEU A 267 2.21 10.90 -9.44
C LEU A 267 3.71 10.77 -9.11
N GLN A 268 4.21 11.50 -8.11
CA GLN A 268 5.62 11.47 -7.70
C GLN A 268 5.90 10.45 -6.60
N VAL A 269 4.91 10.17 -5.75
CA VAL A 269 5.10 9.35 -4.54
C VAL A 269 4.37 8.01 -4.57
N GLY A 270 3.33 7.86 -5.41
CA GLY A 270 2.42 6.72 -5.40
C GLY A 270 2.64 5.67 -6.48
N GLY A 271 3.73 5.75 -7.25
CA GLY A 271 4.06 4.79 -8.32
C GLY A 271 4.65 3.48 -7.79
N PRO A 272 4.49 2.35 -8.51
CA PRO A 272 4.94 1.03 -8.07
C PRO A 272 6.45 0.96 -7.84
N GLU A 273 7.23 1.66 -8.67
CA GLU A 273 8.69 1.71 -8.53
C GLU A 273 9.12 2.45 -7.27
N LYS A 274 8.30 3.40 -6.76
CA LYS A 274 8.52 4.05 -5.48
C LYS A 274 8.27 3.09 -4.34
N GLY A 275 7.18 2.32 -4.41
CA GLY A 275 6.84 1.34 -3.39
C GLY A 275 7.95 0.29 -3.24
N TRP A 276 8.37 -0.30 -4.37
CA TRP A 276 9.49 -1.23 -4.39
C TRP A 276 10.77 -0.62 -3.81
N LEU A 277 11.16 0.57 -4.29
CA LEU A 277 12.39 1.23 -3.84
C LEU A 277 12.35 1.57 -2.34
N ALA A 278 11.20 2.01 -1.84
CA ALA A 278 11.02 2.42 -0.46
C ALA A 278 11.00 1.23 0.52
N PHE A 279 10.78 0.01 0.04
CA PHE A 279 10.93 -1.19 0.84
C PHE A 279 12.40 -1.61 1.03
N GLN A 280 13.28 -1.31 0.06
CA GLN A 280 14.66 -1.83 0.04
C GLN A 280 15.48 -1.54 1.31
N PRO A 281 15.39 -0.36 1.96
CA PRO A 281 16.10 -0.13 3.22
C PRO A 281 15.66 -1.07 4.35
N TYR A 282 14.39 -1.48 4.38
CA TYR A 282 13.88 -2.41 5.39
C TYR A 282 14.31 -3.86 5.09
N TYR A 283 14.42 -4.22 3.80
CA TYR A 283 15.04 -5.47 3.41
C TYR A 283 16.51 -5.54 3.87
N ASP A 284 17.29 -4.49 3.58
CA ASP A 284 18.70 -4.40 3.99
C ASP A 284 18.85 -4.46 5.53
N GLU A 285 17.96 -3.79 6.25
CA GLU A 285 17.88 -3.84 7.72
C GLU A 285 17.67 -5.27 8.23
N GLN A 286 16.70 -6.00 7.68
CA GLN A 286 16.44 -7.39 8.08
C GLN A 286 17.60 -8.32 7.68
N LEU A 287 18.20 -8.10 6.52
CA LEU A 287 19.38 -8.86 6.07
C LEU A 287 20.52 -8.70 7.08
N ALA A 288 20.84 -7.46 7.47
CA ALA A 288 21.87 -7.16 8.45
C ALA A 288 21.52 -7.68 9.85
N LYS A 289 20.28 -7.48 10.31
CA LYS A 289 19.83 -7.85 11.67
C LYS A 289 19.79 -9.37 11.87
N THR A 290 19.40 -10.12 10.85
CA THR A 290 19.20 -11.57 10.93
C THR A 290 20.37 -12.37 10.36
N ASN A 291 21.41 -11.72 9.84
CA ASN A 291 22.47 -12.33 9.05
C ASN A 291 21.92 -13.19 7.89
N GLY A 292 20.83 -12.73 7.27
CA GLY A 292 20.16 -13.43 6.17
C GLY A 292 19.46 -14.74 6.53
N ASN A 293 19.15 -14.99 7.81
CA ASN A 293 18.51 -16.24 8.24
C ASN A 293 17.17 -16.54 7.54
N PHE A 294 16.44 -15.51 7.11
CA PHE A 294 15.17 -15.67 6.39
C PHE A 294 15.33 -16.15 4.94
N LEU A 295 16.55 -16.13 4.38
CA LEU A 295 16.83 -16.58 3.02
C LEU A 295 16.92 -18.11 2.89
N LEU A 296 16.95 -18.82 4.02
CA LEU A 296 17.14 -20.27 4.12
C LEU A 296 15.89 -21.07 3.73
#